data_AF-A0A2I1GN30-F1
#
_entry.id   AF-A0A2I1GN30-F1
#
_cell.length_a   1.000
_cell.length_b   1.000
_cell.length_c   1.000
_cell.angle_alpha   90.00
_cell.angle_beta   90.00
_cell.angle_gamma   90.00
#
_symmetry.space_group_name_H-M   'P 1'
#
loop_
_entity.id
_entity.type
_entity.pdbx_description
1 polymer ?
#
loop_
_entity_poly.entity_id
_entity_poly.type
_entity_poly.pdbx_seq_one_letter_code
_entity_poly.pdbx_strand_id
1 'polypeptide(L)'
;ILHRDIRAENVLITLDNTAKLTNFKLSRSYKADTVNQIQNIGQIRYSAPEILKRTPGFKYNNKCEVYSFGILLWKISEEKTPYENLDDCA
;
A
#
# COMPACT_ATOMS: atom_id res chain seq x y z
N ILE A 1 11.23 -7.33 6.89
CA ILE A 1 9.95 -6.82 7.44
C ILE A 1 9.11 -6.37 6.24
N LEU A 2 7.80 -6.57 6.27
CA LEU A 2 6.86 -6.06 5.26
C LEU A 2 6.13 -4.85 5.88
N HIS A 3 6.09 -3.72 5.19
CA HIS A 3 5.48 -2.45 5.59
C HIS A 3 3.96 -2.53 5.68
N ARG A 4 3.30 -3.10 4.65
CA ARG A 4 1.83 -3.26 4.49
C ARG A 4 1.01 -1.96 4.30
N ASP A 5 1.65 -0.80 4.23
CA ASP A 5 0.98 0.50 4.03
C ASP A 5 1.86 1.46 3.20
N ILE A 6 2.36 1.01 2.06
CA ILE A 6 3.22 1.84 1.18
C ILE A 6 2.33 2.78 0.36
N ARG A 7 2.31 4.07 0.73
CA ARG A 7 1.49 5.11 0.10
C ARG A 7 2.14 6.49 0.26
N ALA A 8 1.69 7.45 -0.54
CA ALA A 8 2.27 8.80 -0.55
C ALA A 8 2.23 9.48 0.83
N GLU A 9 1.15 9.26 1.59
CA GLU A 9 0.97 9.85 2.93
C GLU A 9 1.99 9.32 3.96
N ASN A 10 2.62 8.17 3.67
CA ASN A 10 3.62 7.55 4.51
C ASN A 10 5.05 7.76 3.98
N VAL A 11 5.26 8.62 2.98
CA VAL A 11 6.59 9.02 2.51
C VAL A 11 6.83 10.48 2.90
N LEU A 12 7.75 10.70 3.83
CA LEU A 12 8.13 12.03 4.28
C LEU A 12 9.39 12.49 3.56
N ILE A 13 9.45 13.78 3.22
CA ILE A 13 10.64 14.42 2.66
C ILE A 13 11.32 15.20 3.78
N THR A 14 12.58 14.88 4.06
CA THR A 14 13.40 15.60 5.04
C THR A 14 13.99 16.88 4.46
N LEU A 15 14.58 17.74 5.31
CA LEU A 15 15.18 19.01 4.90
C LEU A 15 16.31 18.86 3.87
N ASP A 16 16.98 17.72 3.85
CA ASP A 16 18.03 17.34 2.89
C ASP A 16 17.48 16.68 1.61
N ASN A 17 16.18 16.82 1.33
CA ASN A 17 15.49 16.22 0.18
C ASN A 17 15.55 14.67 0.14
N THR A 18 15.74 14.02 1.29
CA THR A 18 15.73 12.56 1.39
C THR A 18 14.31 12.05 1.67
N ALA A 19 13.81 11.16 0.80
CA ALA A 19 12.55 10.47 1.04
C ALA A 19 12.72 9.37 2.11
N LYS A 20 11.88 9.39 3.14
CA LYS A 20 11.85 8.40 4.22
C LYS A 20 10.46 7.81 4.38
N LEU A 21 10.39 6.48 4.43
CA LEU A 21 9.16 5.75 4.71
C LEU A 21 8.84 5.82 6.21
N THR A 22 7.58 6.06 6.56
CA THR A 22 7.07 6.16 7.93
C THR A 22 5.85 5.26 8.16
N ASN A 23 5.34 5.24 9.39
CA ASN A 23 4.11 4.54 9.79
C ASN A 23 4.20 2.99 9.71
N PHE A 24 5.14 2.43 10.47
CA PHE A 24 5.37 0.98 10.57
C PHE A 24 4.37 0.23 11.50
N LYS A 25 3.24 0.84 11.87
CA LYS A 25 2.25 0.23 12.79
C LYS A 25 1.72 -1.11 12.29
N LEU A 26 1.59 -1.21 10.97
CA LEU A 26 1.07 -2.38 10.26
C LEU A 26 2.18 -3.34 9.82
N SER A 27 3.44 -2.96 10.07
CA SER A 27 4.56 -3.73 9.60
C SER A 27 4.70 -5.04 10.36
N ARG A 28 5.06 -6.10 9.65
CA ARG A 28 5.18 -7.46 10.21
C ARG A 28 6.39 -8.18 9.66
N SER A 29 6.82 -9.22 10.38
CA SER A 29 7.84 -10.13 9.86
C SER A 29 7.36 -10.84 8.60
N TYR A 30 8.27 -11.18 7.69
CA TYR A 30 7.96 -11.94 6.47
C TYR A 30 7.29 -13.30 6.79
N LYS A 31 7.63 -13.88 7.94
CA LYS A 31 7.07 -15.15 8.40
C LYS A 31 5.72 -15.00 9.11
N ALA A 32 5.33 -13.79 9.52
CA ALA A 32 4.07 -13.57 10.22
C ALA A 32 2.87 -13.82 9.31
N ASP A 33 1.76 -14.26 9.88
CA ASP A 33 0.56 -14.56 9.11
C ASP A 33 -0.07 -13.31 8.47
N THR A 34 -0.81 -13.56 7.40
CA THR A 34 -1.69 -12.53 6.84
C THR A 34 -2.83 -12.36 7.81
N VAL A 35 -2.95 -11.16 8.37
CA VAL A 35 -4.11 -10.79 9.18
C VAL A 35 -5.02 -9.99 8.26
N ASN A 36 -6.30 -10.35 8.22
CA ASN A 36 -7.31 -9.55 7.54
C ASN A 36 -7.38 -8.19 8.22
N GLN A 37 -6.93 -7.16 7.52
CA GLN A 37 -6.91 -5.82 8.04
C GLN A 37 -8.06 -5.02 7.42
N ILE A 38 -8.77 -4.27 8.26
CA ILE A 38 -9.70 -3.24 7.78
C ILE A 38 -8.84 -2.15 7.15
N GLN A 39 -8.92 -2.04 5.83
CA GLN A 39 -8.26 -0.99 5.07
C GLN A 39 -9.23 0.16 4.84
N ASN A 40 -8.75 1.39 5.00
CA ASN A 40 -9.51 2.55 4.55
C ASN A 40 -9.42 2.69 3.01
N ILE A 41 -10.28 3.51 2.43
CA ILE A 41 -10.34 3.75 0.97
C ILE A 41 -8.95 4.17 0.43
N GLY A 42 -8.24 5.01 1.17
CA GLY A 42 -6.89 5.44 0.81
C GLY A 42 -5.88 4.28 0.76
N GLN A 43 -6.04 3.25 1.59
CA GLN A 43 -5.21 2.04 1.60
C GLN A 43 -5.55 1.10 0.45
N ILE A 44 -6.86 0.91 0.20
CA ILE A 44 -7.39 0.04 -0.85
C ILE A 44 -6.83 0.43 -2.23
N ARG A 45 -6.72 1.74 -2.51
CA ARG A 45 -6.19 2.27 -3.77
C ARG A 45 -4.77 1.82 -4.13
N TYR A 46 -3.97 1.43 -3.14
CA TYR A 46 -2.58 0.96 -3.33
C TYR A 46 -2.46 -0.56 -3.12
N SER A 47 -3.54 -1.25 -2.76
CA SER A 47 -3.52 -2.67 -2.47
C SER A 47 -3.48 -3.49 -3.77
N ALA A 48 -2.66 -4.54 -3.74
CA ALA A 48 -2.57 -5.50 -4.83
C ALA A 48 -3.92 -6.23 -5.03
N PRO A 49 -4.29 -6.58 -6.26
CA PRO A 49 -5.59 -7.18 -6.57
C PRO A 49 -5.82 -8.51 -5.83
N GLU A 50 -4.79 -9.30 -5.60
CA GLU A 50 -4.86 -10.55 -4.84
C GLU A 50 -5.19 -10.36 -3.35
N ILE A 51 -4.81 -9.20 -2.78
CA ILE A 51 -5.20 -8.78 -1.43
C ILE A 51 -6.66 -8.32 -1.42
N LEU A 52 -7.07 -7.54 -2.43
CA LEU A 52 -8.45 -7.05 -2.55
C LEU A 52 -9.46 -8.19 -2.77
N LYS A 53 -9.10 -9.18 -3.59
CA LYS A 53 -9.91 -10.36 -3.87
C LYS A 53 -9.97 -11.37 -2.71
N ARG A 54 -9.19 -11.15 -1.64
CA ARG A 54 -9.05 -12.07 -0.49
C ARG A 54 -8.84 -13.52 -0.94
N THR A 55 -7.91 -13.71 -1.87
CA THR A 55 -7.65 -15.02 -2.48
C THR A 55 -7.38 -16.06 -1.39
N PRO A 56 -8.18 -17.14 -1.27
CA PRO A 56 -8.01 -18.13 -0.20
C PRO A 56 -6.60 -18.73 -0.22
N GLY A 57 -5.97 -18.83 0.94
CA GLY A 57 -4.61 -19.36 1.09
C GLY A 57 -3.49 -18.41 0.62
N PHE A 58 -3.82 -17.23 0.09
CA PHE A 58 -2.79 -16.25 -0.29
C PHE A 58 -2.20 -15.55 0.93
N LYS A 59 -0.87 -15.62 1.05
CA LYS A 59 -0.13 -14.92 2.10
C LYS A 59 0.45 -13.61 1.58
N TYR A 60 0.22 -12.50 2.29
CA TYR A 60 0.80 -11.20 1.97
C TYR A 60 2.32 -11.33 1.88
N ASN A 61 2.89 -10.89 0.77
CA ASN A 61 4.30 -11.07 0.46
C ASN A 61 4.90 -9.80 -0.16
N ASN A 62 6.16 -9.88 -0.56
CA ASN A 62 6.88 -8.75 -1.18
C ASN A 62 6.30 -8.33 -2.54
N LYS A 63 5.58 -9.19 -3.27
CA LYS A 63 4.95 -8.80 -4.53
C LYS A 63 3.82 -7.80 -4.31
N CYS A 64 3.09 -7.93 -3.20
CA CYS A 64 2.08 -6.95 -2.80
C CYS A 64 2.71 -5.59 -2.50
N GLU A 65 3.89 -5.55 -1.87
CA GLU A 65 4.62 -4.30 -1.60
C GLU A 65 5.09 -3.63 -2.89
N VAL A 66 5.62 -4.42 -3.83
CA VAL A 66 6.04 -3.92 -5.15
C VAL A 66 4.86 -3.32 -5.90
N TYR A 67 3.67 -3.93 -5.82
CA TYR A 67 2.47 -3.36 -6.41
C TYR A 67 2.11 -2.00 -5.79
N SER A 68 2.06 -1.91 -4.45
CA SER A 68 1.78 -0.64 -3.77
C SER A 68 2.79 0.45 -4.11
N PHE A 69 4.08 0.08 -4.22
CA PHE A 69 5.12 0.98 -4.68
C PHE A 69 4.92 1.42 -6.13
N GLY A 70 4.46 0.54 -7.02
CA GLY A 70 4.11 0.89 -8.40
C GLY A 70 2.99 1.93 -8.48
N ILE A 71 1.94 1.78 -7.67
CA ILE A 71 0.86 2.78 -7.57
C ILE A 71 1.38 4.11 -7.01
N LEU A 72 2.30 4.07 -6.04
CA LEU A 72 2.95 5.28 -5.53
C LEU A 72 3.73 6.01 -6.62
N LEU A 73 4.54 5.31 -7.43
CA LEU A 73 5.26 5.91 -8.55
C LEU A 73 4.30 6.52 -9.58
N TRP A 74 3.21 5.80 -9.91
CA TRP A 74 2.17 6.31 -10.79
C TRP A 74 1.54 7.60 -10.25
N LYS A 75 1.20 7.65 -8.95
CA LYS A 75 0.65 8.85 -8.31
C LYS A 75 1.60 10.03 -8.38
N ILE A 76 2.90 9.81 -8.17
CA ILE A 76 3.93 10.86 -8.27
C ILE A 76 4.03 11.37 -9.71
N SER A 77 3.96 10.49 -10.69
CA SER A 77 4.07 10.86 -12.10
C SER A 77 2.84 11.60 -12.63
N GLU A 78 1.65 11.21 -12.19
CA GLU A 78 0.38 11.75 -12.69
C GLU A 78 -0.19 12.88 -11.84
N GLU A 79 0.30 13.05 -10.61
CA GLU A 79 -0.19 14.00 -9.61
C GLU A 79 -1.69 13.86 -9.32
N LYS A 80 -2.25 12.65 -9.51
CA LYS A 80 -3.68 12.35 -9.35
C LYS A 80 -3.93 11.32 -8.26
N THR A 81 -5.16 11.28 -7.76
CA THR A 81 -5.57 10.21 -6.83
C THR A 81 -5.78 8.92 -7.62
N PRO A 82 -5.13 7.79 -7.23
CA PRO A 82 -5.34 6.52 -7.93
C PRO A 82 -6.80 6.12 -7.87
N TYR A 83 -7.38 5.83 -9.04
CA TYR A 83 -8.78 5.39 -9.18
C TYR A 83 -9.83 6.40 -8.71
N GLU A 84 -9.56 7.71 -8.77
CA GLU A 84 -10.46 8.77 -8.27
C GLU A 84 -11.90 8.70 -8.83
N ASN A 85 -12.05 8.33 -10.11
CA ASN A 85 -13.33 8.24 -10.80
C ASN A 85 -13.96 6.84 -10.78
N LEU A 86 -13.35 5.88 -10.09
CA LEU A 86 -14.05 4.63 -9.75
C LEU A 86 -14.87 4.93 -8.51
N ASP A 87 -16.17 5.15 -8.72
CA ASP A 87 -17.14 5.21 -7.63
C ASP A 87 -16.88 4.05 -6.67
N ASP A 88 -16.76 4.39 -5.39
CA ASP A 88 -16.71 3.42 -4.30
C ASP A 88 -17.90 2.47 -4.52
N CYS A 89 -17.64 1.27 -5.04
CA CYS A 89 -18.70 0.30 -5.26
C CYS A 89 -19.39 0.07 -3.92
N ALA A 90 -20.65 0.49 -3.88
CA ALA A 90 -21.59 0.32 -2.78
C ALA A 90 -21.72 -1.15 -2.35
#